data_AF-A0A1H5U1M9-F1
#
_entry.id   AF-A0A1H5U1M9-F1
#
_cell.length_a   1.000
_cell.length_b   1.000
_cell.length_c   1.000
_cell.angle_alpha   90.00
_cell.angle_beta   90.00
_cell.angle_gamma   90.00
#
_symmetry.space_group_name_H-M   'P 1'
#
loop_
_entity.id
_entity.type
_entity.pdbx_description
1 polymer ?
#
loop_
_entity_poly.entity_id
_entity_poly.type
_entity_poly.pdbx_seq_one_letter_code
_entity_poly.pdbx_strand_id
1 'polypeptide(L)'
;MNNSSKNELWGIVKPIVAYGSLALNLALIGSCLPFAYTNEKNEDAQMAFYKLWPFDYYVLAFIAIFLGIFSCIYFARAKGVWPKIWLVIQILLVHLFAWGLL
;
A
#
# COMPACT_ATOMS: atom_id res chain seq x y z
N MET A 1 -9.38 26.57 18.04
CA MET A 1 -8.77 26.35 16.70
C MET A 1 -9.76 26.76 15.63
N ASN A 2 -9.41 27.76 14.81
CA ASN A 2 -10.27 28.35 13.79
C ASN A 2 -10.45 27.39 12.59
N ASN A 3 -11.63 27.33 11.96
CA ASN A 3 -11.91 26.38 10.87
C ASN A 3 -11.00 26.58 9.64
N SER A 4 -10.45 27.78 9.45
CA SER A 4 -9.48 28.08 8.40
C SER A 4 -8.20 27.26 8.51
N SER A 5 -7.60 27.16 9.71
CA SER A 5 -6.32 26.47 9.89
C SER A 5 -6.46 24.95 9.79
N LYS A 6 -7.64 24.39 10.12
CA LYS A 6 -7.92 22.95 9.93
C LYS A 6 -7.97 22.60 8.45
N ASN A 7 -8.60 23.43 7.62
CA ASN A 7 -8.71 23.18 6.18
C ASN A 7 -7.35 23.27 5.46
N GLU A 8 -6.49 24.19 5.88
CA GLU A 8 -5.11 24.29 5.37
C GLU A 8 -4.26 23.07 5.75
N LEU A 9 -4.30 22.65 7.02
CA LEU A 9 -3.58 21.46 7.48
C LEU A 9 -4.04 20.21 6.74
N TRP A 10 -5.36 20.02 6.57
CA TRP A 10 -5.91 18.89 5.83
C TRP A 10 -5.55 18.91 4.33
N GLY A 11 -5.36 20.09 3.74
CA GLY A 11 -4.85 20.24 2.38
C GLY A 11 -3.43 19.69 2.21
N ILE A 12 -2.61 19.79 3.25
CA ILE A 12 -1.22 19.30 3.27
C ILE A 12 -1.14 17.83 3.66
N VAL A 13 -1.94 17.40 4.65
CA VAL A 13 -1.87 16.03 5.19
C VAL A 13 -2.38 14.99 4.18
N LYS A 14 -3.45 15.28 3.44
CA LYS A 14 -4.03 14.34 2.45
C LYS A 14 -3.03 13.83 1.40
N PRO A 15 -2.27 14.70 0.70
CA PRO A 15 -1.26 14.23 -0.24
C PRO A 15 -0.20 13.39 0.47
N ILE A 16 0.31 13.83 1.63
CA ILE A 16 1.35 13.11 2.36
C ILE A 16 0.88 11.69 2.69
N VAL A 17 -0.35 11.54 3.21
CA VAL A 17 -0.93 10.23 3.52
C VAL A 17 -1.10 9.38 2.27
N ALA A 18 -1.56 9.95 1.16
CA ALA A 18 -1.77 9.22 -0.08
C ALA A 18 -0.47 8.75 -0.75
N TYR A 19 0.54 9.61 -0.82
CA TYR A 19 1.85 9.25 -1.37
C TYR A 19 2.63 8.35 -0.42
N GLY A 20 2.53 8.56 0.90
CA GLY A 20 3.11 7.67 1.90
C GLY A 20 2.49 6.27 1.84
N SER A 21 1.18 6.17 1.69
CA SER A 21 0.47 4.88 1.55
C SER A 21 0.85 4.16 0.25
N LEU A 22 1.09 4.88 -0.85
CA LEU A 22 1.64 4.32 -2.09
C LEU A 22 3.06 3.78 -1.88
N ALA A 23 3.94 4.57 -1.25
CA ALA A 23 5.31 4.15 -0.97
C ALA A 23 5.37 2.90 -0.07
N LEU A 24 4.52 2.84 0.96
CA LEU A 24 4.39 1.68 1.82
C LEU A 24 3.89 0.44 1.05
N ASN A 25 2.89 0.58 0.17
CA ASN A 25 2.44 -0.54 -0.65
C ASN A 25 3.51 -1.04 -1.63
N LEU A 26 4.31 -0.14 -2.20
CA LEU A 26 5.45 -0.51 -3.04
C LEU A 26 6.52 -1.26 -2.24
N ALA A 27 6.82 -0.79 -1.02
CA ALA A 27 7.75 -1.46 -0.12
C ALA A 27 7.23 -2.86 0.30
N LEU A 28 5.94 -2.97 0.60
CA LEU A 28 5.29 -4.24 0.94
C LEU A 28 5.40 -5.23 -0.22
N ILE A 29 5.14 -4.81 -1.45
CA ILE A 29 5.35 -5.67 -2.63
C ILE A 29 6.81 -6.07 -2.79
N GLY A 30 7.75 -5.13 -2.65
CA GLY A 30 9.18 -5.43 -2.67
C GLY A 30 9.57 -6.51 -1.67
N SER A 31 8.99 -6.47 -0.47
CA SER A 31 9.21 -7.46 0.58
C SER A 31 8.44 -8.78 0.42
N CYS A 32 7.38 -8.81 -0.40
CA CYS A 32 6.56 -10.00 -0.67
C CYS A 32 6.94 -10.72 -1.98
N LEU A 33 7.68 -10.07 -2.89
CA LEU A 33 8.23 -10.69 -4.10
C LEU A 33 9.03 -12.00 -3.84
N PRO A 34 9.81 -12.14 -2.75
CA PRO A 34 10.47 -13.40 -2.40
C PRO A 34 9.49 -14.55 -2.14
N PHE A 35 8.27 -14.24 -1.66
CA PHE A 35 7.20 -15.20 -1.40
C PHE A 35 6.55 -15.69 -2.71
N ALA A 36 6.36 -14.80 -3.69
CA ALA A 36 5.83 -15.17 -5.00
C ALA A 36 6.78 -16.08 -5.81
N TYR A 37 8.08 -16.08 -5.47
CA TYR A 37 9.09 -16.89 -6.17
C TYR A 37 9.22 -18.33 -5.65
N THR A 38 8.45 -18.75 -4.66
CA THR A 38 8.58 -20.09 -4.09
C THR A 38 7.22 -20.74 -3.90
N ASN A 39 6.85 -21.56 -4.90
CA ASN A 39 5.95 -22.69 -4.69
C ASN A 39 6.37 -23.43 -3.41
N GLU A 40 5.39 -23.63 -2.53
CA GLU A 40 5.34 -24.55 -1.40
C GLU A 40 6.64 -25.36 -1.14
N LYS A 41 7.25 -25.14 0.03
CA LYS A 41 8.37 -25.92 0.65
C LYS A 41 9.76 -25.27 0.67
N ASN A 42 9.86 -23.95 0.79
CA ASN A 42 11.14 -23.32 1.16
C ASN A 42 11.03 -22.66 2.55
N GLU A 43 11.32 -23.43 3.60
CA GLU A 43 11.30 -22.97 5.00
C GLU A 43 12.18 -21.73 5.20
N ASP A 44 13.27 -21.61 4.44
CA ASP A 44 14.16 -20.44 4.48
C ASP A 44 13.49 -19.16 3.99
N ALA A 45 12.61 -19.25 2.99
CA ALA A 45 11.88 -18.10 2.46
C ALA A 45 10.78 -17.64 3.43
N GLN A 46 10.07 -18.58 4.06
CA GLN A 46 9.15 -18.26 5.15
C GLN A 46 9.89 -17.63 6.34
N MET A 47 11.02 -18.20 6.75
CA MET A 47 11.79 -17.67 7.88
C MET A 47 12.41 -16.30 7.58
N ALA A 48 12.85 -16.05 6.34
CA ALA A 48 13.32 -14.72 5.90
C ALA A 48 12.20 -13.68 5.92
N PHE A 49 10.98 -14.06 5.52
CA PHE A 49 9.82 -13.19 5.62
C PHE A 49 9.43 -12.91 7.07
N TYR A 50 9.36 -13.91 7.93
CA TYR A 50 9.06 -13.71 9.36
C TYR A 50 10.13 -12.88 10.09
N LYS A 51 11.38 -12.92 9.63
CA LYS A 51 12.44 -12.01 10.09
C LYS A 51 12.19 -10.56 9.68
N LEU A 52 11.61 -10.34 8.50
CA LEU A 52 11.33 -9.00 7.97
C LEU A 52 10.03 -8.42 8.53
N TRP A 53 9.00 -9.27 8.62
CA TRP A 53 7.68 -8.95 9.12
C TRP A 53 7.27 -9.95 10.19
N PRO A 54 7.06 -9.50 11.44
CA PRO A 54 6.60 -10.39 12.51
C PRO A 54 5.11 -10.78 12.36
N PHE A 55 4.44 -10.29 11.31
CA PHE A 55 3.02 -10.48 11.06
C PHE A 55 2.79 -11.47 9.93
N ASP A 56 1.69 -12.21 10.02
CA ASP A 56 1.25 -13.09 8.96
C ASP A 56 0.96 -12.30 7.67
N TYR A 57 1.19 -12.93 6.51
CA TYR A 57 0.92 -12.38 5.20
C TYR A 57 -0.51 -11.84 5.09
N TYR A 58 -1.50 -12.53 5.66
CA TYR A 58 -2.89 -12.08 5.65
C TYR A 58 -3.05 -10.70 6.29
N VAL A 59 -2.38 -10.46 7.43
CA VAL A 59 -2.43 -9.16 8.14
C VAL A 59 -1.80 -8.07 7.28
N LEU A 60 -0.66 -8.35 6.63
CA LEU A 60 0.03 -7.43 5.75
C LEU A 60 -0.80 -7.10 4.50
N ALA A 61 -1.46 -8.11 3.92
CA ALA A 61 -2.37 -7.92 2.80
C ALA A 61 -3.56 -7.01 3.18
N PHE A 62 -4.18 -7.21 4.35
CA PHE A 62 -5.22 -6.30 4.84
C PHE A 62 -4.72 -4.86 5.02
N ILE A 63 -3.53 -4.67 5.60
CA ILE A 63 -2.90 -3.36 5.74
C ILE A 63 -2.67 -2.72 4.37
N ALA A 64 -2.14 -3.48 3.41
CA ALA A 64 -1.86 -2.99 2.07
C ALA A 64 -3.13 -2.56 1.32
N ILE A 65 -4.22 -3.34 1.45
CA ILE A 65 -5.52 -3.01 0.86
C ILE A 65 -6.07 -1.72 1.49
N PHE A 66 -6.00 -1.59 2.81
CA PHE A 66 -6.48 -0.40 3.52
C PHE A 66 -5.71 0.86 3.11
N LEU A 67 -4.37 0.83 3.11
CA LEU A 67 -3.51 1.91 2.61
C LEU A 67 -3.80 2.23 1.14
N GLY A 68 -4.04 1.18 0.35
CA GLY A 68 -4.50 1.23 -1.03
C GLY A 68 -5.70 2.14 -1.23
N ILE A 69 -6.76 1.92 -0.46
CA ILE A 69 -8.02 2.67 -0.57
C ILE A 69 -7.80 4.17 -0.35
N PHE A 70 -7.04 4.58 0.67
CA PHE A 70 -6.78 6.00 0.94
C PHE A 70 -6.05 6.69 -0.21
N SER A 71 -5.00 6.05 -0.74
CA SER A 71 -4.27 6.53 -1.92
C SER A 71 -5.19 6.64 -3.14
N CYS A 72 -5.99 5.61 -3.42
CA CYS A 72 -6.91 5.59 -4.56
C CYS A 72 -7.93 6.74 -4.47
N ILE A 73 -8.55 6.95 -3.31
CA ILE A 73 -9.51 8.03 -3.06
C ILE A 73 -8.90 9.40 -3.36
N TYR A 74 -7.66 9.63 -2.92
CA TYR A 74 -6.95 10.88 -3.16
C TYR A 74 -6.59 11.05 -4.65
N PHE A 75 -5.91 10.07 -5.26
CA PHE A 75 -5.44 10.15 -6.64
C PHE A 75 -6.57 10.23 -7.67
N ALA A 76 -7.72 9.62 -7.38
CA ALA A 76 -8.93 9.75 -8.19
C ALA A 76 -9.43 11.20 -8.28
N ARG A 77 -9.27 11.98 -7.20
CA ARG A 77 -9.73 13.38 -7.12
C ARG A 77 -8.65 14.41 -7.47
N ALA A 78 -7.38 14.06 -7.33
CA ALA A 78 -6.27 14.94 -7.68
C ALA A 78 -6.29 15.25 -9.19
N LYS A 79 -5.98 16.51 -9.53
CA LYS A 79 -5.83 16.99 -10.91
C LYS A 79 -4.40 16.72 -11.40
N GLY A 80 -4.25 16.43 -12.70
CA GLY A 80 -2.97 16.15 -13.34
C GLY A 80 -2.80 14.68 -13.72
N VAL A 81 -1.80 14.42 -14.57
CA VAL A 81 -1.54 13.08 -15.15
C VAL A 81 -0.86 12.16 -14.14
N TRP A 82 0.13 12.67 -13.39
CA TRP A 82 0.89 11.86 -12.41
C TRP A 82 0.01 11.15 -11.38
N PRO A 83 -0.96 11.81 -10.71
CA PRO A 83 -1.88 11.10 -9.81
C PRO A 83 -2.64 9.97 -10.48
N LYS A 84 -3.00 10.06 -11.76
CA LYS A 84 -3.72 8.98 -12.46
C LYS A 84 -2.82 7.78 -12.72
N ILE A 85 -1.55 8.00 -13.04
CA ILE A 85 -0.55 6.93 -13.13
C ILE A 85 -0.43 6.22 -11.77
N TRP A 86 -0.28 6.98 -10.70
CA TRP A 86 -0.20 6.43 -9.34
C TRP A 86 -1.48 5.71 -8.90
N LEU A 87 -2.65 6.19 -9.33
CA LEU A 87 -3.93 5.50 -9.11
C LEU A 87 -3.93 4.12 -9.75
N VAL A 88 -3.53 4.01 -11.02
CA VAL A 88 -3.48 2.73 -11.73
C VAL A 88 -2.51 1.78 -11.03
N ILE A 89 -1.31 2.26 -10.69
CA ILE A 89 -0.34 1.46 -9.93
C ILE A 89 -0.97 0.97 -8.63
N GLN A 90 -1.56 1.85 -7.83
CA GLN A 90 -2.15 1.49 -6.54
C GLN A 90 -3.28 0.46 -6.68
N ILE A 91 -4.12 0.58 -7.71
CA ILE A 91 -5.17 -0.42 -7.99
C ILE A 91 -4.55 -1.79 -8.28
N LEU A 92 -3.48 -1.86 -9.08
CA LEU A 92 -2.77 -3.10 -9.35
C LEU A 92 -2.16 -3.70 -8.07
N LEU A 93 -1.58 -2.87 -7.20
CA LEU A 93 -1.02 -3.35 -5.92
C LEU A 93 -2.13 -3.93 -5.02
N VAL A 94 -3.25 -3.20 -4.87
CA VAL A 94 -4.39 -3.67 -4.07
C VAL A 94 -4.96 -4.97 -4.63
N HIS A 95 -5.08 -5.08 -5.95
CA HIS A 95 -5.57 -6.29 -6.59
C HIS A 95 -4.64 -7.47 -6.36
N LEU A 96 -3.33 -7.27 -6.45
CA LEU A 96 -2.32 -8.31 -6.17
C LEU A 96 -2.45 -8.83 -4.73
N PHE A 97 -2.56 -7.93 -3.74
CA PHE A 97 -2.74 -8.34 -2.33
C PHE A 97 -4.10 -9.00 -2.08
N ALA A 98 -5.16 -8.51 -2.71
CA ALA A 98 -6.49 -9.14 -2.63
C ALA A 98 -6.48 -10.55 -3.23
N TRP A 99 -5.71 -10.76 -4.31
CA TRP A 99 -5.59 -12.07 -4.92
C TRP A 99 -4.81 -13.04 -4.04
N GLY A 100 -3.80 -12.57 -3.31
CA GLY A 100 -3.09 -13.39 -2.32
C GLY A 100 -3.92 -13.76 -1.09
N LEU A 101 -5.09 -13.14 -0.88
CA LEU A 101 -6.05 -13.52 0.17
C LEU A 101 -7.04 -14.62 -0.29
N LEU A 102 -7.12 -14.90 -1.59
CA LEU A 102 -8.01 -15.91 -2.19
C LEU A 102 -7.33 -17.27 -2.29
#